data_AF-A0AAD7ZZ15-F1
#
_entry.id   AF-A0AAD7ZZ15-F1
#
_cell.length_a   1.000
_cell.length_b   1.000
_cell.length_c   1.000
_cell.angle_alpha   90.00
_cell.angle_beta   90.00
_cell.angle_gamma   90.00
#
_symmetry.space_group_name_H-M   'P 1'
#
loop_
_entity.id
_entity.type
_entity.pdbx_description
1 polymer ?
#
loop_
_entity_poly.entity_id
_entity_poly.type
_entity_poly.pdbx_seq_one_letter_code
_entity_poly.pdbx_strand_id
1 'polypeptide(L)'
;MNSILLEKKKEKPNDSSYNAIPKFYFKLPKEDEILSQKLREESRAIFLQRRGQQLLNNNELKALWVLLDKHHSPPHSEEEKLINYEDFLEVATLGGPKCKTYFTAALFAKLQHGDPYGRISIMALFNYIMRKVWYHHTRIGLSLYDVIGQGYLREVDLENYILELIPTLPQLDGLEKSFHSFYVCTAVRKFLFFLDPLRTGRVRIQDILACSFLDDILELRDVDLPKRSAGFKLVLSTISITSIWTVPES
;
A
#
# COMPACT_ATOMS: atom_id res chain seq x y z
N MET A 1 -23.61 6.03 56.99
CA MET A 1 -24.01 4.68 56.51
C MET A 1 -23.56 4.55 55.07
N ASN A 2 -22.40 3.93 54.84
CA ASN A 2 -21.81 3.76 53.51
C ASN A 2 -22.33 2.45 52.91
N SER A 3 -23.25 2.51 51.95
CA SER A 3 -23.64 1.37 51.13
C SER A 3 -22.65 1.23 49.97
N ILE A 4 -21.64 0.40 50.17
CA ILE A 4 -20.72 -0.05 49.12
C ILE A 4 -21.52 -0.95 48.16
N LEU A 5 -21.81 -0.45 46.96
CA LEU A 5 -22.31 -1.26 45.85
C LEU A 5 -21.20 -2.25 45.44
N LEU A 6 -21.30 -3.48 45.94
CA LEU A 6 -20.52 -4.61 45.47
C LEU A 6 -20.81 -4.86 43.99
N GLU A 7 -19.89 -4.43 43.14
CA GLU A 7 -19.85 -4.82 41.74
C GLU A 7 -19.67 -6.35 41.68
N LYS A 8 -20.76 -7.08 41.39
CA LYS A 8 -20.73 -8.54 41.22
C LYS A 8 -19.80 -8.88 40.07
N LYS A 9 -18.61 -9.41 40.40
CA LYS A 9 -17.69 -10.05 39.47
C LYS A 9 -18.44 -11.22 38.82
N LYS A 10 -18.90 -11.06 37.57
CA LYS A 10 -19.50 -12.15 36.79
C LYS A 10 -18.51 -13.31 36.72
N GLU A 11 -18.84 -14.44 37.34
CA GLU A 11 -18.10 -15.69 37.15
C GLU A 11 -18.09 -16.01 35.65
N LYS A 12 -16.90 -16.20 35.09
CA LYS A 12 -16.75 -16.59 33.69
C LYS A 12 -17.26 -18.02 33.55
N PRO A 13 -18.16 -18.32 32.60
CA PRO A 13 -18.61 -19.68 32.36
C PRO A 13 -17.39 -20.55 32.01
N ASN A 14 -17.16 -21.59 32.81
CA ASN A 14 -16.03 -22.51 32.67
C ASN A 14 -16.39 -23.61 31.66
N ASP A 15 -16.68 -23.20 30.42
CA ASP A 15 -16.97 -24.13 29.33
C ASP A 15 -15.65 -24.77 28.84
N SER A 16 -15.61 -26.11 28.80
CA SER A 16 -14.43 -26.88 28.37
C SER A 16 -13.94 -26.48 26.98
N SER A 17 -14.84 -25.99 26.11
CA SER A 17 -14.52 -25.52 24.77
C SER A 17 -13.54 -24.34 24.74
N TYR A 18 -13.47 -23.52 25.80
CA TYR A 18 -12.52 -22.40 25.88
C TYR A 18 -11.05 -22.84 25.93
N ASN A 19 -10.78 -24.10 26.28
CA ASN A 19 -9.42 -24.67 26.24
C ASN A 19 -9.04 -25.24 24.87
N ALA A 20 -10.04 -25.59 24.05
CA ALA A 20 -9.83 -26.15 22.71
C ALA A 20 -9.86 -25.09 21.60
N ILE A 21 -10.60 -23.98 21.81
CA ILE A 21 -10.78 -22.91 20.82
C ILE A 21 -9.74 -21.80 21.07
N PRO A 22 -8.82 -21.54 20.13
CA PRO A 22 -7.90 -20.41 20.23
C PRO A 22 -8.65 -19.08 20.32
N LYS A 23 -8.10 -18.13 21.09
CA LYS A 23 -8.66 -16.78 21.16
C LYS A 23 -8.57 -16.09 19.80
N PHE A 24 -9.71 -15.91 19.14
CA PHE A 24 -9.80 -15.28 17.82
C PHE A 24 -10.28 -13.82 17.88
N TYR A 25 -10.90 -13.40 18.99
CA TYR A 25 -11.35 -12.03 19.20
C TYR A 25 -10.53 -11.32 20.29
N PHE A 26 -9.96 -10.18 19.93
CA PHE A 26 -9.26 -9.29 20.83
C PHE A 26 -10.03 -7.97 20.90
N LYS A 27 -10.64 -7.70 22.05
CA LYS A 27 -11.36 -6.44 22.28
C LYS A 27 -10.38 -5.27 22.13
N LEU A 28 -10.80 -4.24 21.42
CA LEU A 28 -10.04 -3.01 21.30
C LEU A 28 -9.99 -2.28 22.65
N PRO A 29 -8.86 -1.63 22.99
CA PRO A 29 -8.81 -0.72 24.12
C PRO A 29 -9.87 0.37 23.98
N LYS A 30 -10.51 0.73 25.08
CA LYS A 30 -11.45 1.86 25.10
C LYS A 30 -10.70 3.20 24.98
N GLU A 31 -11.43 4.28 24.75
CA GLU A 31 -10.88 5.65 24.64
C GLU A 31 -10.17 6.13 25.92
N ASP A 32 -10.60 5.65 27.08
CA ASP A 32 -9.96 5.95 28.37
C ASP A 32 -8.66 5.17 28.62
N GLU A 33 -8.40 4.11 27.85
CA GLU A 33 -7.21 3.26 27.98
C GLU A 33 -6.01 3.81 27.16
N ILE A 34 -5.60 5.05 27.45
CA ILE A 34 -4.60 5.82 26.66
C ILE A 34 -3.30 5.04 26.44
N LEU A 35 -2.75 4.40 27.47
CA LEU A 35 -1.49 3.64 27.37
C LEU A 35 -1.62 2.46 26.41
N SER A 36 -2.71 1.70 26.50
CA SER A 36 -2.98 0.56 25.63
C SER A 36 -3.16 0.99 24.17
N GLN A 37 -3.78 2.16 23.95
CA GLN A 37 -3.92 2.74 22.61
C GLN A 37 -2.57 3.13 22.02
N LYS A 38 -1.75 3.89 22.77
CA LYS A 38 -0.42 4.31 22.31
C LYS A 38 0.50 3.11 22.05
N LEU A 39 0.50 2.11 22.93
CA LEU A 39 1.28 0.89 22.72
C LEU A 39 0.87 0.18 21.42
N ARG A 40 -0.44 0.10 21.16
CA ARG A 40 -0.97 -0.51 19.94
C ARG A 40 -0.54 0.29 18.70
N GLU A 41 -0.67 1.61 18.75
CA GLU A 41 -0.26 2.53 17.68
C GLU A 41 1.22 2.35 17.34
N GLU A 42 2.11 2.42 18.34
CA GLU A 42 3.56 2.21 18.16
C GLU A 42 3.89 0.81 17.62
N SER A 43 3.29 -0.23 18.21
CA SER A 43 3.52 -1.61 17.74
C SER A 43 3.12 -1.79 16.27
N ARG A 44 2.06 -1.10 15.84
CA ARG A 44 1.59 -1.13 14.46
C ARG A 44 2.48 -0.31 13.54
N ALA A 45 2.91 0.87 13.96
CA ALA A 45 3.85 1.69 13.19
C ALA A 45 5.14 0.90 12.90
N ILE A 46 5.72 0.25 13.92
CA ILE A 46 6.90 -0.61 13.76
C ILE A 46 6.61 -1.80 12.83
N PHE A 47 5.46 -2.45 12.98
CA PHE A 47 5.07 -3.56 12.10
C PHE A 47 4.93 -3.13 10.63
N LEU A 48 4.30 -1.98 10.39
CA LEU A 48 4.11 -1.41 9.05
C LEU A 48 5.45 -0.97 8.45
N GLN A 49 6.33 -0.36 9.24
CA GLN A 49 7.69 0.01 8.84
C GLN A 49 8.50 -1.23 8.41
N ARG A 50 8.47 -2.30 9.21
CA ARG A 50 9.14 -3.57 8.86
C ARG A 50 8.61 -4.16 7.56
N ARG A 51 7.29 -4.07 7.33
CA ARG A 51 6.71 -4.49 6.04
C ARG A 51 7.16 -3.60 4.89
N GLY A 52 7.27 -2.30 5.11
CA GLY A 52 7.79 -1.35 4.11
C GLY A 52 9.22 -1.69 3.71
N GLN A 53 10.08 -2.03 4.68
CA GLN A 53 11.48 -2.41 4.44
C GLN A 53 11.65 -3.70 3.61
N GLN A 54 10.65 -4.57 3.57
CA GLN A 54 10.65 -5.79 2.76
C GLN A 54 10.35 -5.51 1.27
N LEU A 55 9.80 -4.34 0.95
CA LEU A 55 9.52 -3.94 -0.43
C LEU A 55 10.81 -3.48 -1.12
N LEU A 56 10.79 -3.53 -2.46
CA LEU A 56 11.88 -2.98 -3.27
C LEU A 56 11.80 -1.45 -3.23
N ASN A 57 12.92 -0.80 -2.95
CA ASN A 57 13.06 0.65 -3.04
C ASN A 57 13.41 1.09 -4.47
N ASN A 58 13.48 2.41 -4.69
CA ASN A 58 13.83 3.01 -5.97
C ASN A 58 15.11 2.49 -6.62
N ASN A 59 16.17 2.37 -5.82
CA ASN A 59 17.48 1.97 -6.31
C ASN A 59 17.48 0.48 -6.65
N GLU A 60 16.82 -0.34 -5.84
CA GLU A 60 16.62 -1.77 -6.09
C GLU A 60 15.77 -2.01 -7.35
N LEU A 61 14.73 -1.20 -7.59
CA LEU A 61 13.91 -1.28 -8.82
C LEU A 61 14.70 -0.87 -10.07
N LYS A 62 15.51 0.20 -10.00
CA LYS A 62 16.41 0.59 -11.09
C LYS A 62 17.46 -0.48 -11.38
N ALA A 63 18.06 -1.04 -10.33
CA ALA A 63 19.02 -2.14 -10.47
C ALA A 63 18.36 -3.38 -11.10
N LEU A 64 17.13 -3.72 -10.71
CA LEU A 64 16.36 -4.81 -11.30
C LEU A 64 16.10 -4.58 -12.79
N TRP A 65 15.74 -3.36 -13.20
CA TRP A 65 15.56 -3.03 -14.62
C TRP A 65 16.83 -3.30 -15.43
N VAL A 66 17.98 -2.80 -14.96
CA VAL A 66 19.28 -3.02 -15.60
C VAL A 66 19.64 -4.52 -15.64
N LEU A 67 19.34 -5.25 -14.57
CA LEU A 67 19.60 -6.69 -14.49
C LEU A 67 18.75 -7.47 -15.49
N LEU A 68 17.46 -7.16 -15.59
CA LEU A 68 16.57 -7.76 -16.58
C LEU A 68 17.05 -7.46 -18.01
N ASP A 69 17.45 -6.22 -18.28
CA ASP A 69 17.93 -5.80 -19.60
C ASP A 69 19.16 -6.59 -20.06
N LYS A 70 20.02 -6.99 -19.11
CA LYS A 70 21.22 -7.79 -19.36
C LYS A 70 20.94 -9.28 -19.59
N HIS A 71 19.88 -9.84 -19.01
CA HIS A 71 19.54 -11.28 -19.05
C HIS A 71 18.35 -11.57 -19.97
N HIS A 72 18.20 -10.84 -21.07
CA HIS A 72 17.17 -11.13 -22.07
C HIS A 72 17.59 -12.31 -22.97
N SER A 73 16.64 -13.18 -23.32
CA SER A 73 16.91 -14.45 -23.96
C SER A 73 16.74 -14.41 -25.48
N PRO A 74 17.58 -15.12 -26.26
CA PRO A 74 17.45 -15.21 -27.71
C PRO A 74 16.16 -15.95 -28.14
N PRO A 75 15.68 -15.78 -29.38
CA PRO A 75 16.13 -14.80 -30.38
C PRO A 75 15.88 -13.35 -29.95
N HIS A 76 16.87 -12.50 -30.17
CA HIS A 76 16.81 -11.09 -29.83
C HIS A 76 15.98 -10.35 -30.88
N SER A 77 14.91 -9.69 -30.42
CA SER A 77 14.14 -8.73 -31.21
C SER A 77 14.51 -7.32 -30.74
N GLU A 78 14.64 -6.38 -31.67
CA GLU A 78 14.85 -4.96 -31.32
C GLU A 78 13.58 -4.33 -30.73
N GLU A 79 12.41 -4.86 -31.07
CA GLU A 79 11.12 -4.31 -30.62
C GLU A 79 10.73 -4.78 -29.21
N GLU A 80 11.04 -6.03 -28.87
CA GLU A 80 10.64 -6.61 -27.59
C GLU A 80 11.73 -7.50 -26.98
N LYS A 81 12.12 -7.17 -25.76
CA LYS A 81 13.03 -7.98 -24.96
C LYS A 81 12.25 -9.00 -24.15
N LEU A 82 12.55 -10.27 -24.40
CA LEU A 82 11.90 -11.43 -23.77
C LEU A 82 12.88 -12.15 -22.86
N ILE A 83 12.37 -12.86 -21.86
CA ILE A 83 13.17 -13.67 -20.92
C ILE A 83 12.57 -15.07 -20.77
N ASN A 84 13.40 -16.10 -20.86
CA ASN A 84 13.03 -17.49 -20.63
C ASN A 84 12.98 -17.80 -19.12
N TYR A 85 12.58 -19.02 -18.75
CA TYR A 85 12.43 -19.37 -17.34
C TYR A 85 13.76 -19.53 -16.60
N GLU A 86 14.82 -19.96 -17.28
CA GLU A 86 16.14 -20.15 -16.66
C GLU A 86 16.77 -18.80 -16.29
N ASP A 87 16.80 -17.86 -17.23
CA ASP A 87 17.27 -16.49 -17.04
C ASP A 87 16.39 -15.75 -16.01
N PHE A 88 15.08 -16.01 -16.00
CA PHE A 88 14.16 -15.49 -14.98
C PHE A 88 14.57 -15.93 -13.56
N LEU A 89 14.96 -17.18 -13.37
CA LEU A 89 15.46 -17.67 -12.09
C LEU A 89 16.84 -17.12 -11.76
N GLU A 90 17.71 -16.94 -12.75
CA GLU A 90 19.03 -16.33 -12.56
C GLU A 90 18.89 -14.90 -12.05
N VAL A 91 18.08 -14.05 -12.71
CA VAL A 91 17.77 -12.68 -12.27
C VAL A 91 17.24 -12.67 -10.83
N ALA A 92 16.38 -13.63 -10.46
CA ALA A 92 15.84 -13.74 -9.11
C ALA A 92 16.91 -14.01 -8.04
N THR A 93 17.95 -14.77 -8.39
CA THR A 93 19.07 -15.07 -7.48
C THR A 93 20.01 -13.88 -7.35
N LEU A 94 20.34 -13.23 -8.47
CA LEU A 94 21.21 -12.05 -8.53
C LEU A 94 20.57 -10.81 -7.87
N GLY A 95 19.25 -10.65 -7.97
CA GLY A 95 18.51 -9.53 -7.36
C GLY A 95 18.37 -9.59 -5.84
N GLY A 96 18.81 -10.66 -5.19
CA GLY A 96 18.78 -10.82 -3.74
C GLY A 96 17.40 -11.21 -3.16
N PRO A 97 17.31 -11.36 -1.82
CA PRO A 97 16.18 -12.02 -1.16
C PRO A 97 14.85 -11.28 -1.31
N LYS A 98 14.85 -9.94 -1.28
CA LYS A 98 13.62 -9.15 -1.50
C LYS A 98 13.09 -9.34 -2.91
N CYS A 99 13.97 -9.22 -3.91
CA CYS A 99 13.64 -9.36 -5.32
C CYS A 99 13.10 -10.76 -5.63
N LYS A 100 13.71 -11.79 -5.08
CA LYS A 100 13.30 -13.19 -5.28
C LYS A 100 11.82 -13.45 -4.96
N THR A 101 11.21 -12.72 -4.03
CA THR A 101 9.77 -12.88 -3.68
C THR A 101 8.80 -12.53 -4.81
N TYR A 102 9.27 -11.79 -5.82
CA TYR A 102 8.49 -11.43 -7.00
C TYR A 102 8.59 -12.48 -8.12
N PHE A 103 9.62 -13.31 -8.09
CA PHE A 103 9.93 -14.28 -9.15
C PHE A 103 9.35 -15.65 -8.80
N THR A 104 8.07 -15.85 -9.10
CA THR A 104 7.38 -17.12 -8.85
C THR A 104 7.02 -17.82 -10.16
N ALA A 105 7.05 -19.15 -10.17
CA ALA A 105 6.61 -19.95 -11.32
C ALA A 105 5.18 -19.60 -11.75
N ALA A 106 4.29 -19.35 -10.79
CA ALA A 106 2.92 -18.94 -11.04
C ALA A 106 2.82 -17.56 -11.74
N LEU A 107 3.73 -16.63 -11.45
CA LEU A 107 3.79 -15.36 -12.18
C LEU A 107 4.30 -15.58 -13.60
N PHE A 108 5.37 -16.35 -13.78
CA PHE A 108 5.94 -16.63 -15.09
C PHE A 108 4.88 -17.24 -16.02
N ALA A 109 4.18 -18.28 -15.55
CA ALA A 109 3.10 -18.92 -16.29
C ALA A 109 1.93 -17.95 -16.62
N LYS A 110 1.64 -16.98 -15.74
CA LYS A 110 0.60 -15.96 -16.00
C LYS A 110 1.00 -14.94 -17.06
N LEU A 111 2.29 -14.64 -17.18
CA LEU A 111 2.81 -13.67 -18.15
C LEU A 111 3.17 -14.32 -19.49
N GLN A 112 3.18 -15.65 -19.55
CA GLN A 112 3.44 -16.40 -20.77
C GLN A 112 2.27 -16.27 -21.73
N HIS A 113 2.50 -15.62 -22.86
CA HIS A 113 1.49 -15.37 -23.88
C HIS A 113 2.01 -15.76 -25.25
N GLY A 114 1.81 -17.02 -25.61
CA GLY A 114 1.91 -17.49 -27.01
C GLY A 114 3.29 -17.41 -27.67
N ASP A 115 4.35 -17.00 -26.96
CA ASP A 115 5.72 -17.02 -27.49
C ASP A 115 6.13 -18.47 -27.82
N PRO A 116 6.56 -18.77 -29.06
CA PRO A 116 6.94 -20.13 -29.46
C PRO A 116 8.07 -20.74 -28.64
N TYR A 117 8.89 -19.91 -28.00
CA TYR A 117 10.02 -20.33 -27.16
C TYR A 117 9.67 -20.31 -25.66
N GLY A 118 8.42 -20.03 -25.31
CA GLY A 118 7.92 -20.02 -23.94
C GLY A 118 8.51 -18.91 -23.06
N ARG A 119 8.92 -17.79 -23.65
CA ARG A 119 9.46 -16.63 -22.95
C ARG A 119 8.34 -15.66 -22.53
N ILE A 120 8.69 -14.73 -21.64
CA ILE A 120 7.80 -13.64 -21.21
C ILE A 120 8.40 -12.27 -21.50
N SER A 121 7.56 -11.27 -21.68
CA SER A 121 7.99 -9.88 -21.86
C SER A 121 8.64 -9.32 -20.60
N ILE A 122 9.89 -8.85 -20.72
CA ILE A 122 10.60 -8.18 -19.63
C ILE A 122 9.83 -6.94 -19.18
N MET A 123 9.27 -6.21 -20.13
CA MET A 123 8.44 -5.04 -19.83
C MET A 123 7.20 -5.43 -19.02
N ALA A 124 6.49 -6.50 -19.41
CA ALA A 124 5.32 -6.97 -18.67
C ALA A 124 5.68 -7.44 -17.25
N LEU A 125 6.80 -8.15 -17.09
CA LEU A 125 7.32 -8.57 -15.79
C LEU A 125 7.65 -7.37 -14.90
N PHE A 126 8.43 -6.43 -15.41
CA PHE A 126 8.83 -5.26 -14.65
C PHE A 126 7.60 -4.43 -14.22
N ASN A 127 6.66 -4.22 -15.13
CA ASN A 127 5.40 -3.52 -14.84
C ASN A 127 4.57 -4.24 -13.77
N TYR A 128 4.53 -5.57 -13.78
CA TYR A 128 3.88 -6.33 -12.71
C TYR A 128 4.54 -6.08 -11.35
N ILE A 129 5.88 -6.15 -11.29
CA ILE A 129 6.64 -5.96 -10.05
C ILE A 129 6.45 -4.54 -9.52
N MET A 130 6.59 -3.54 -10.38
CA MET A 130 6.36 -2.12 -10.07
C MET A 130 4.97 -1.90 -9.48
N ARG A 131 3.92 -2.38 -10.16
CA ARG A 131 2.53 -2.26 -9.69
C ARG A 131 2.30 -2.96 -8.36
N LYS A 132 2.93 -4.13 -8.15
CA LYS A 132 2.83 -4.87 -6.89
C LYS A 132 3.50 -4.13 -5.73
N VAL A 133 4.71 -3.59 -5.95
CA VAL A 133 5.42 -2.74 -4.97
C VAL A 133 4.58 -1.53 -4.62
N TRP A 134 4.07 -0.81 -5.64
CA TRP A 134 3.22 0.36 -5.47
C TRP A 134 1.97 0.04 -4.64
N TYR A 135 1.24 -1.02 -5.00
CA TYR A 135 0.03 -1.42 -4.27
C TYR A 135 0.31 -1.68 -2.79
N HIS A 136 1.40 -2.39 -2.48
CA HIS A 136 1.78 -2.65 -1.09
C HIS A 136 2.23 -1.38 -0.37
N HIS A 137 2.96 -0.49 -1.03
CA HIS A 137 3.41 0.77 -0.47
C HIS A 137 2.22 1.68 -0.13
N THR A 138 1.30 1.88 -1.08
CA THR A 138 0.08 2.68 -0.90
C THR A 138 -0.79 2.09 0.21
N ARG A 139 -0.93 0.76 0.26
CA ARG A 139 -1.66 0.07 1.35
C ARG A 139 -1.03 0.33 2.71
N ILE A 140 0.29 0.25 2.82
CA ILE A 140 1.02 0.53 4.06
C ILE A 140 0.81 1.99 4.46
N GLY A 141 0.96 2.93 3.51
CA GLY A 141 0.74 4.37 3.73
C GLY A 141 -0.65 4.65 4.30
N LEU A 142 -1.70 4.15 3.65
CA LEU A 142 -3.08 4.30 4.15
C LEU A 142 -3.26 3.65 5.54
N SER A 143 -2.59 2.52 5.80
CA SER A 143 -2.71 1.81 7.09
C SER A 143 -2.09 2.57 8.27
N LEU A 144 -1.25 3.57 8.02
CA LEU A 144 -0.72 4.45 9.07
C LEU A 144 -1.81 5.38 9.63
N TYR A 145 -2.82 5.73 8.84
CA TYR A 145 -3.93 6.60 9.26
C TYR A 145 -5.10 5.82 9.87
N ASP A 146 -5.13 4.49 9.75
CA ASP A 146 -6.13 3.66 10.41
C ASP A 146 -5.83 3.60 11.90
N VAL A 147 -6.32 4.54 12.70
CA VAL A 147 -6.04 4.61 14.16
C VAL A 147 -6.46 3.30 14.87
N ILE A 148 -7.56 2.70 14.43
CA ILE A 148 -8.17 1.52 15.07
C ILE A 148 -7.44 0.23 14.68
N GLY A 149 -6.83 0.17 13.50
CA GLY A 149 -6.14 -1.00 12.96
C GLY A 149 -7.09 -2.10 12.49
N GLN A 150 -8.28 -1.73 12.00
CA GLN A 150 -9.29 -2.67 11.48
C GLN A 150 -9.34 -2.73 9.95
N GLY A 151 -8.49 -1.98 9.25
CA GLY A 151 -8.47 -1.88 7.79
C GLY A 151 -9.47 -0.87 7.23
N TYR A 152 -9.91 0.09 8.05
CA TYR A 152 -10.86 1.14 7.67
C TYR A 152 -10.27 2.52 7.95
N LEU A 153 -10.62 3.50 7.13
CA LEU A 153 -10.37 4.90 7.38
C LEU A 153 -11.69 5.62 7.61
N ARG A 154 -11.79 6.37 8.70
CA ARG A 154 -12.90 7.31 8.92
C ARG A 154 -12.68 8.56 8.06
N GLU A 155 -13.70 9.41 8.01
CA GLU A 155 -13.62 10.70 7.32
C GLU A 155 -12.38 11.50 7.73
N VAL A 156 -12.18 11.73 9.02
CA VAL A 156 -11.01 12.44 9.57
C VAL A 156 -9.67 11.78 9.22
N ASP A 157 -9.62 10.45 9.19
CA ASP A 157 -8.39 9.72 8.88
C ASP A 157 -8.01 9.93 7.40
N LEU A 158 -9.01 9.96 6.52
CA LEU A 158 -8.82 10.22 5.09
C LEU A 158 -8.55 11.70 4.80
N GLU A 159 -9.17 12.63 5.54
CA GLU A 159 -8.86 14.07 5.48
C GLU A 159 -7.39 14.32 5.79
N ASN A 160 -6.88 13.73 6.87
CA ASN A 160 -5.48 13.85 7.26
C ASN A 160 -4.55 13.29 6.17
N TYR A 161 -4.88 12.12 5.62
CA TYR A 161 -4.11 11.53 4.51
C TYR A 161 -4.03 12.46 3.30
N ILE A 162 -5.18 12.97 2.83
CA ILE A 162 -5.22 13.83 1.64
C ILE A 162 -4.54 15.18 1.92
N LEU A 163 -4.71 15.74 3.13
CA LEU A 163 -4.07 16.99 3.51
C LEU A 163 -2.54 16.87 3.49
N GLU A 164 -1.98 15.79 4.02
CA GLU A 164 -0.54 15.51 3.98
C GLU A 164 -0.05 15.13 2.57
N LEU A 165 -0.95 14.68 1.70
CA LEU A 165 -0.64 14.41 0.31
C LEU A 165 -0.48 15.70 -0.50
N ILE A 166 -1.26 16.76 -0.23
CA ILE A 166 -1.29 18.00 -1.04
C ILE A 166 0.10 18.60 -1.33
N PRO A 167 1.02 18.78 -0.36
CA PRO A 167 2.34 19.36 -0.61
C PRO A 167 3.20 18.58 -1.61
N THR A 168 2.82 17.32 -1.90
CA THR A 168 3.51 16.47 -2.87
C THR A 168 2.91 16.55 -4.28
N LEU A 169 1.83 17.33 -4.46
CA LEU A 169 1.06 17.47 -5.70
C LEU A 169 1.36 18.84 -6.33
N PRO A 170 2.45 18.99 -7.11
CA PRO A 170 2.84 20.29 -7.70
C PRO A 170 1.76 20.96 -8.55
N GLN A 171 0.81 20.21 -9.14
CA GLN A 171 -0.33 20.83 -9.84
C GLN A 171 -1.26 21.63 -8.92
N LEU A 172 -1.17 21.43 -7.60
CA LEU A 172 -1.92 22.19 -6.58
C LEU A 172 -1.10 23.33 -5.96
N ASP A 173 0.17 23.55 -6.33
CA ASP A 173 1.01 24.62 -5.75
C ASP A 173 0.45 26.03 -5.98
N GLY A 174 -0.32 26.22 -7.06
CA GLY A 174 -0.99 27.49 -7.36
C GLY A 174 -2.29 27.72 -6.57
N LEU A 175 -2.76 26.72 -5.81
CA LEU A 175 -3.98 26.83 -5.01
C LEU A 175 -3.68 27.60 -3.71
N GLU A 176 -4.48 28.60 -3.41
CA GLU A 176 -4.34 29.32 -2.15
C GLU A 176 -4.67 28.39 -0.96
N LYS A 177 -3.90 28.48 0.13
CA LYS A 177 -4.02 27.60 1.30
C LYS A 177 -5.42 27.57 1.91
N SER A 178 -6.17 28.68 1.82
CA SER A 178 -7.57 28.77 2.27
C SER A 178 -8.50 27.81 1.49
N PHE A 179 -8.15 27.47 0.25
CA PHE A 179 -8.90 26.52 -0.58
C PHE A 179 -8.51 25.06 -0.36
N HIS A 180 -7.43 24.77 0.36
CA HIS A 180 -7.03 23.38 0.65
C HIS A 180 -8.12 22.62 1.41
N SER A 181 -8.76 23.25 2.39
CA SER A 181 -9.87 22.64 3.13
C SER A 181 -11.05 22.27 2.23
N PHE A 182 -11.34 23.08 1.20
CA PHE A 182 -12.40 22.77 0.24
C PHE A 182 -12.01 21.61 -0.69
N TYR A 183 -10.74 21.56 -1.13
CA TYR A 183 -10.23 20.44 -1.92
C TYR A 183 -10.28 19.12 -1.14
N VAL A 184 -9.74 19.12 0.08
CA VAL A 184 -9.75 17.94 0.97
C VAL A 184 -11.18 17.46 1.19
N CYS A 185 -12.08 18.37 1.58
CA CYS A 185 -13.48 18.03 1.81
C CYS A 185 -14.16 17.44 0.55
N THR A 186 -13.89 18.02 -0.62
CA THR A 186 -14.43 17.52 -1.89
C THR A 186 -13.90 16.13 -2.24
N ALA A 187 -12.60 15.91 -2.07
CA ALA A 187 -11.95 14.63 -2.34
C ALA A 187 -12.47 13.53 -1.39
N VAL A 188 -12.51 13.80 -0.09
CA VAL A 188 -13.01 12.84 0.92
C VAL A 188 -14.47 12.49 0.69
N ARG A 189 -15.33 13.47 0.37
CA ARG A 189 -16.73 13.21 0.03
C ARG A 189 -16.88 12.32 -1.20
N LYS A 190 -16.00 12.43 -2.20
CA LYS A 190 -16.00 11.51 -3.36
C LYS A 190 -15.79 10.07 -2.91
N PHE A 191 -14.82 9.81 -2.02
CA PHE A 191 -14.60 8.46 -1.48
C PHE A 191 -15.80 7.96 -0.66
N LEU A 192 -16.30 8.74 0.29
CA LEU A 192 -17.42 8.32 1.14
C LEU A 192 -18.70 8.08 0.33
N PHE A 193 -19.00 8.94 -0.65
CA PHE A 193 -20.19 8.81 -1.48
C PHE A 193 -20.25 7.48 -2.24
N PHE A 194 -19.13 7.03 -2.80
CA PHE A 194 -19.08 5.82 -3.63
C PHE A 194 -18.68 4.56 -2.86
N LEU A 195 -17.85 4.67 -1.81
CA LEU A 195 -17.29 3.51 -1.09
C LEU A 195 -17.97 3.24 0.25
N ASP A 196 -18.84 4.13 0.74
CA ASP A 196 -19.63 3.93 1.97
C ASP A 196 -21.15 4.05 1.70
N PRO A 197 -21.73 3.14 0.89
CA PRO A 197 -23.15 3.19 0.52
C PRO A 197 -24.09 3.06 1.73
N LEU A 198 -23.62 2.45 2.82
CA LEU A 198 -24.38 2.27 4.06
C LEU A 198 -24.23 3.45 5.04
N ARG A 199 -23.45 4.48 4.68
CA ARG A 199 -23.22 5.69 5.50
C ARG A 199 -22.71 5.37 6.91
N THR A 200 -21.77 4.44 6.99
CA THR A 200 -21.11 4.04 8.23
C THR A 200 -20.07 5.06 8.73
N GLY A 201 -19.72 6.05 7.91
CA GLY A 201 -18.71 7.08 8.20
C GLY A 201 -17.28 6.59 8.04
N ARG A 202 -17.08 5.45 7.36
CA ARG A 202 -15.77 4.83 7.16
C ARG A 202 -15.72 3.99 5.89
N VAL A 203 -14.54 3.90 5.30
CA VAL A 203 -14.27 3.18 4.05
C VAL A 203 -13.17 2.15 4.26
N ARG A 204 -13.26 1.00 3.58
CA ARG A 204 -12.21 -0.02 3.63
C ARG A 204 -11.00 0.44 2.84
N ILE A 205 -9.80 0.25 3.38
CA ILE A 205 -8.54 0.54 2.66
C ILE A 205 -8.47 -0.25 1.34
N GLN A 206 -8.97 -1.49 1.34
CA GLN A 206 -9.01 -2.31 0.12
C GLN A 206 -9.88 -1.70 -0.98
N ASP A 207 -11.01 -1.09 -0.61
CA ASP A 207 -11.91 -0.44 -1.56
C ASP A 207 -11.28 0.85 -2.11
N ILE A 208 -10.56 1.60 -1.27
CA ILE A 208 -9.77 2.76 -1.71
C ILE A 208 -8.71 2.32 -2.74
N LEU A 209 -7.98 1.23 -2.48
CA LEU A 209 -6.95 0.72 -3.40
C LEU A 209 -7.53 0.15 -4.71
N ALA A 210 -8.78 -0.28 -4.71
CA ALA A 210 -9.45 -0.83 -5.88
C ALA A 210 -10.15 0.25 -6.73
N CYS A 211 -10.41 1.43 -6.15
CA CYS A 211 -11.04 2.53 -6.86
C CYS A 211 -9.99 3.36 -7.63
N SER A 212 -10.39 3.93 -8.77
CA SER A 212 -9.50 4.78 -9.56
C SER A 212 -9.33 6.19 -8.98
N PHE A 213 -10.10 6.56 -7.95
CA PHE A 213 -10.08 7.94 -7.44
C PHE A 213 -8.77 8.31 -6.78
N LEU A 214 -8.10 7.35 -6.14
CA LEU A 214 -6.79 7.59 -5.58
C LEU A 214 -5.76 7.79 -6.69
N ASP A 215 -5.85 7.01 -7.76
CA ASP A 215 -5.00 7.18 -8.94
C ASP A 215 -5.19 8.59 -9.53
N ASP A 216 -6.44 9.03 -9.74
CA ASP A 216 -6.78 10.40 -10.22
C ASP A 216 -6.06 11.50 -9.42
N ILE A 217 -6.01 11.38 -8.09
CA ILE A 217 -5.36 12.35 -7.20
C ILE A 217 -3.84 12.28 -7.34
N LEU A 218 -3.29 11.07 -7.41
CA LEU A 218 -1.84 10.86 -7.53
C LEU A 218 -1.31 11.29 -8.91
N GLU A 219 -2.17 11.40 -9.93
CA GLU A 219 -1.76 11.90 -11.25
C GLU A 219 -1.35 13.37 -11.23
N LEU A 220 -1.86 14.13 -10.24
CA LEU A 220 -1.53 15.53 -10.03
C LEU A 220 -0.05 15.77 -9.68
N ARG A 221 0.74 14.70 -9.52
CA ARG A 221 2.19 14.78 -9.34
C ARG A 221 2.97 14.92 -10.61
N ASP A 222 2.43 14.45 -11.72
CA ASP A 222 3.16 14.49 -12.99
C ASP A 222 2.82 15.79 -13.70
N VAL A 223 3.80 16.69 -13.77
CA VAL A 223 3.67 18.03 -14.35
C VAL A 223 3.65 17.95 -15.89
N ASP A 224 4.12 16.83 -16.47
CA ASP A 224 4.32 16.65 -17.91
C ASP A 224 3.28 15.73 -18.59
N LEU A 225 2.12 15.51 -17.96
CA LEU A 225 1.07 14.66 -18.53
C LEU A 225 0.21 15.41 -19.58
N PRO A 226 0.29 15.06 -20.88
CA PRO A 226 -0.87 15.23 -21.75
C PRO A 226 -1.98 14.30 -21.25
N LYS A 227 -3.22 14.82 -21.19
CA LYS A 227 -4.43 14.25 -20.53
C LYS A 227 -4.91 12.85 -20.97
N ARG A 228 -4.08 11.96 -21.56
CA ARG A 228 -4.50 10.63 -22.07
C ARG A 228 -3.53 9.46 -21.85
N SER A 229 -2.45 9.58 -21.08
CA SER A 229 -1.56 8.45 -20.77
C SER A 229 -1.36 8.24 -19.26
N ALA A 230 -2.47 7.97 -18.57
CA ALA A 230 -2.62 7.91 -17.11
C ALA A 230 -1.81 6.82 -16.39
N GLY A 231 -1.60 5.64 -16.97
CA GLY A 231 -1.16 4.48 -16.18
C GLY A 231 0.34 4.37 -15.86
N PHE A 232 1.23 4.94 -16.68
CA PHE A 232 2.63 4.50 -16.73
C PHE A 232 3.65 5.44 -16.08
N LYS A 233 3.38 6.75 -15.97
CA LYS A 233 4.33 7.71 -15.37
C LYS A 233 4.10 8.00 -13.88
N LEU A 234 2.88 7.87 -13.36
CA LEU A 234 2.59 8.06 -11.92
C LEU A 234 3.49 7.22 -11.03
N VAL A 235 3.78 5.99 -11.45
CA VAL A 235 4.47 5.03 -10.60
C VAL A 235 5.93 5.42 -10.40
N LEU A 236 6.56 6.12 -11.35
CA LEU A 236 7.93 6.63 -11.18
C LEU A 236 7.98 7.94 -10.39
N SER A 237 6.97 8.81 -10.50
CA SER A 237 6.90 10.07 -9.73
C SER A 237 6.47 9.87 -8.28
N THR A 238 5.64 8.86 -8.00
CA THR A 238 5.14 8.58 -6.63
C THR A 238 6.18 8.00 -5.68
N ILE A 239 7.29 7.47 -6.18
CA ILE A 239 8.33 6.89 -5.31
C ILE A 239 9.19 7.96 -4.61
N SER A 240 9.07 9.25 -4.96
CA SER A 240 9.61 10.34 -4.15
C SER A 240 8.96 10.49 -2.76
N ILE A 241 7.83 9.80 -2.49
CA ILE A 241 7.27 9.74 -1.13
C ILE A 241 8.24 9.06 -0.15
N THR A 242 9.07 8.10 -0.61
CA THR A 242 10.04 7.47 0.31
C THR A 242 11.04 8.46 0.90
N SER A 243 11.24 9.63 0.27
CA SER A 243 12.09 10.71 0.76
C SER A 243 11.43 11.56 1.86
N ILE A 244 10.10 11.51 2.00
CA ILE A 244 9.33 12.31 2.98
C ILE A 244 9.17 11.56 4.32
N TRP A 245 9.27 10.23 4.32
CA TRP A 245 9.05 9.38 5.51
C TRP A 245 10.31 8.72 6.07
N THR A 246 11.50 9.15 5.64
CA THR A 246 12.72 8.92 6.41
C THR A 246 12.66 9.81 7.65
N VAL A 247 12.32 9.20 8.79
CA VAL A 247 12.57 9.78 10.12
C VAL A 247 14.04 10.21 10.15
N PRO A 248 14.37 11.48 10.46
CA PRO A 248 15.76 11.86 10.65
C PRO A 248 16.31 11.04 11.82
N GLU A 249 17.29 10.17 11.55
CA GLU A 249 18.11 9.59 12.59
C GLU A 249 18.83 10.75 13.31
N SER A 250 18.56 10.87 14.61
CA SER A 250 19.25 11.79 15.53
C SER A 250 20.71 11.41 15.72
#